data_AF-A0A7Y3SZX5-F1
#
_entry.id   AF-A0A7Y3SZX5-F1
#
_cell.length_a   1.000
_cell.length_b   1.000
_cell.length_c   1.000
_cell.angle_alpha   90.00
_cell.angle_beta   90.00
_cell.angle_gamma   90.00
#
_symmetry.space_group_name_H-M   'P 1'
#
loop_
_entity.id
_entity.type
_entity.pdbx_description
1 polymer ?
#
loop_
_entity_poly.entity_id
_entity_poly.type
_entity_poly.pdbx_seq_one_letter_code
_entity_poly.pdbx_strand_id
1 'polypeptide(L)'
;MSNHIGSYMLNEILYILSEMGISETIGKQRTRKFALKLVRIGKRYDCNNNEILDSIGEEIGICYLCLKETEDIEDGLCQTCRK
;
A
#
# COMPACT_ATOMS: atom_id res chain seq x y z
N MET A 1 10.04 -4.48 17.38
CA MET A 1 10.11 -5.54 16.35
C MET A 1 8.81 -5.44 15.60
N SER A 2 8.84 -5.22 14.28
CA SER A 2 7.61 -5.06 13.51
C SER A 2 6.92 -6.41 13.29
N ASN A 3 5.60 -6.40 13.14
CA ASN A 3 4.78 -7.55 12.80
C ASN A 3 4.83 -7.82 11.28
N HIS A 4 5.92 -8.43 10.84
CA HIS A 4 6.17 -8.74 9.43
C HIS A 4 5.12 -9.70 8.83
N ILE A 5 4.72 -10.73 9.59
CA ILE A 5 3.69 -11.68 9.14
C ILE A 5 2.38 -10.95 8.86
N GLY A 6 1.96 -10.09 9.78
CA GLY A 6 0.76 -9.27 9.60
C GLY A 6 0.87 -8.32 8.41
N SER A 7 2.06 -7.76 8.15
CA SER A 7 2.29 -6.95 6.95
C SER A 7 2.07 -7.75 5.66
N TYR A 8 2.70 -8.92 5.55
CA TYR A 8 2.60 -9.77 4.36
C TYR A 8 1.18 -10.29 4.13
N MET A 9 0.45 -10.66 5.19
CA MET A 9 -0.97 -11.02 5.08
C MET A 9 -1.82 -9.87 4.51
N LEU A 10 -1.54 -8.62 4.90
CA LEU A 10 -2.27 -7.46 4.36
C LEU A 10 -1.87 -7.15 2.91
N ASN A 11 -0.62 -7.43 2.54
CA ASN A 11 -0.15 -7.35 1.16
C ASN A 11 -0.85 -8.40 0.27
N GLU A 12 -0.99 -9.65 0.74
CA GLU A 12 -1.75 -10.70 0.04
C GLU A 12 -3.20 -10.29 -0.26
N ILE A 13 -3.86 -9.58 0.67
CA ILE A 13 -5.22 -9.05 0.43
C ILE A 13 -5.23 -8.03 -0.72
N LEU A 14 -4.22 -7.16 -0.80
CA LEU A 14 -4.09 -6.22 -1.91
C LEU A 14 -3.81 -6.95 -3.22
N TYR A 15 -2.98 -7.99 -3.19
CA TYR A 15 -2.68 -8.82 -4.34
C TYR A 15 -3.93 -9.52 -4.87
N ILE A 16 -4.71 -10.17 -3.99
CA ILE A 16 -5.99 -10.81 -4.37
C ILE A 16 -6.95 -9.78 -4.98
N LEU A 17 -7.01 -8.55 -4.45
CA LEU A 17 -7.84 -7.48 -5.01
C LEU A 17 -7.41 -7.10 -6.45
N SER A 18 -6.11 -7.09 -6.72
CA SER A 18 -5.55 -6.86 -8.06
C SER A 18 -5.78 -8.05 -8.99
N GLU A 19 -5.43 -9.26 -8.55
CA GLU A 19 -5.58 -10.50 -9.33
C GLU A 19 -7.03 -10.74 -9.78
N MET A 20 -8.01 -10.41 -8.93
CA MET A 20 -9.44 -10.55 -9.25
C MET A 20 -9.97 -9.46 -10.20
N GLY A 21 -9.16 -8.51 -10.65
CA GLY A 21 -9.60 -7.38 -11.50
C GLY A 21 -10.49 -6.37 -10.77
N ILE A 22 -10.51 -6.41 -9.43
CA ILE A 22 -11.39 -5.55 -8.62
C ILE A 22 -10.85 -4.12 -8.61
N SER A 23 -9.52 -3.95 -8.56
CA SER A 23 -8.86 -2.63 -8.62
C SER A 23 -9.26 -1.80 -9.84
N GLU A 24 -9.37 -2.46 -10.99
CA GLU A 24 -9.73 -1.88 -12.29
C GLU A 24 -11.20 -1.50 -12.29
N THR A 25 -12.04 -2.36 -11.72
CA THR A 25 -13.49 -2.13 -11.60
C THR A 25 -13.81 -0.94 -10.70
N ILE A 26 -13.13 -0.80 -9.56
CA ILE A 26 -13.39 0.29 -8.60
C ILE A 26 -12.59 1.57 -8.92
N GLY A 27 -11.55 1.46 -9.74
CA GLY A 27 -10.66 2.54 -10.14
C GLY A 27 -9.66 2.97 -9.06
N LYS A 28 -8.55 3.58 -9.53
CA LYS A 28 -7.38 3.95 -8.73
C LYS A 28 -7.71 4.65 -7.40
N GLN A 29 -8.61 5.65 -7.40
CA GLN A 29 -8.93 6.40 -6.18
C GLN A 29 -9.60 5.54 -5.09
N ARG A 30 -10.45 4.58 -5.48
CA ARG A 30 -11.08 3.66 -4.52
C ARG A 30 -10.08 2.61 -4.05
N THR A 31 -9.21 2.12 -4.93
CA THR A 31 -8.11 1.21 -4.57
C THR A 31 -7.15 1.86 -3.57
N ARG A 32 -6.75 3.11 -3.79
CA ARG A 32 -5.97 3.91 -2.83
C ARG A 32 -6.63 3.96 -1.47
N LYS A 33 -7.93 4.30 -1.43
CA LYS A 33 -8.71 4.38 -0.18
C LYS A 33 -8.80 3.01 0.52
N PHE A 34 -8.87 1.91 -0.22
CA PHE A 34 -8.85 0.56 0.32
C PHE A 34 -7.49 0.24 0.95
N ALA A 35 -6.39 0.46 0.21
CA ALA A 35 -5.03 0.23 0.70
C ALA A 35 -4.70 1.05 1.95
N LEU A 36 -5.06 2.34 1.98
CA LEU A 36 -4.85 3.19 3.17
C LEU A 36 -5.65 2.70 4.39
N LYS A 37 -6.81 2.07 4.19
CA LYS A 37 -7.56 1.43 5.29
C LYS A 37 -6.83 0.20 5.81
N LEU A 38 -6.25 -0.64 4.94
CA LEU A 38 -5.43 -1.77 5.37
C LEU A 38 -4.19 -1.32 6.13
N VAL A 39 -3.49 -0.29 5.63
CA VAL A 39 -2.35 0.33 6.35
C VAL A 39 -2.78 0.80 7.75
N ARG A 40 -3.94 1.44 7.88
CA ARG A 40 -4.48 1.85 9.18
C ARG A 40 -4.80 0.65 10.08
N ILE A 41 -5.26 -0.47 9.53
CA ILE A 41 -5.45 -1.72 10.28
C ILE A 41 -4.11 -2.25 10.77
N GLY A 42 -3.13 -2.40 9.87
CA GLY A 42 -1.79 -2.90 10.18
C GLY A 42 -1.05 -2.08 11.22
N LYS A 43 -1.20 -0.74 11.19
CA LYS A 43 -0.61 0.16 12.20
C LYS A 43 -1.05 -0.16 13.64
N ARG A 44 -2.25 -0.72 13.84
CA ARG A 44 -2.73 -1.14 15.17
C ARG A 44 -2.05 -2.40 15.70
N TYR A 45 -1.39 -3.14 14.81
CA TYR A 45 -0.74 -4.42 15.09
C TYR A 45 0.76 -4.37 14.79
N ASP A 46 1.37 -3.18 14.79
CA ASP A 46 2.80 -2.94 14.53
C ASP A 46 3.31 -3.45 13.17
N CYS A 47 2.43 -3.52 12.16
CA CYS A 47 2.82 -3.88 10.80
C CYS A 47 3.59 -2.74 10.11
N ASN A 48 4.42 -3.10 9.12
CA ASN A 48 5.23 -2.20 8.34
C ASN A 48 4.51 -1.77 7.06
N ASN A 49 4.42 -0.45 6.82
CA ASN A 49 3.77 0.09 5.62
C ASN A 49 4.46 -0.33 4.32
N ASN A 50 5.79 -0.42 4.31
CA ASN A 50 6.57 -0.83 3.13
C ASN A 50 6.18 -2.24 2.72
N GLU A 51 6.09 -3.15 3.70
CA GLU A 51 5.70 -4.54 3.45
C GLU A 51 4.23 -4.66 3.05
N ILE A 52 3.33 -3.89 3.65
CA ILE A 52 1.91 -3.87 3.26
C ILE A 52 1.76 -3.40 1.81
N LEU A 53 2.50 -2.35 1.42
CA LEU A 53 2.39 -1.69 0.12
C LEU A 53 3.39 -2.19 -0.91
N ASP A 54 4.14 -3.26 -0.62
CA ASP A 54 5.15 -3.78 -1.53
C ASP A 54 4.51 -4.14 -2.89
N SER A 55 5.19 -3.75 -3.98
CA SER A 55 4.75 -3.83 -5.38
C SER A 55 3.48 -3.02 -5.75
N ILE A 56 2.43 -3.07 -4.95
CA ILE A 56 1.12 -2.46 -5.26
C ILE A 56 1.11 -0.96 -4.97
N GLY A 57 1.87 -0.51 -3.96
CA GLY A 57 1.98 0.90 -3.57
C GLY A 57 2.43 1.79 -4.71
N GLU A 58 3.34 1.29 -5.56
CA GLU A 58 3.81 2.00 -6.75
C GLU A 58 2.73 2.10 -7.83
N GLU A 59 2.07 0.98 -8.15
CA GLU A 59 0.98 0.92 -9.14
C GLU A 59 -0.16 1.90 -8.79
N ILE A 60 -0.57 1.91 -7.52
CA ILE A 60 -1.65 2.79 -7.05
C ILE A 60 -1.15 4.16 -6.62
N GLY A 61 0.16 4.42 -6.66
CA GLY A 61 0.76 5.73 -6.38
C GLY A 61 0.61 6.19 -4.93
N ILE A 62 1.06 5.39 -3.96
CA ILE A 62 1.11 5.70 -2.53
C ILE A 62 2.53 5.55 -2.01
N CYS A 63 3.06 6.59 -1.37
CA CYS A 63 4.35 6.53 -0.68
C CYS A 63 4.23 5.72 0.61
N TYR A 64 5.03 4.65 0.78
CA TYR A 64 4.92 3.82 1.99
C TYR A 64 5.33 4.56 3.27
N LEU A 65 6.20 5.58 3.16
CA LEU A 65 6.71 6.33 4.30
C LEU A 65 5.71 7.37 4.80
N CYS A 66 5.28 8.29 3.93
CA CYS A 66 4.40 9.40 4.32
C CYS A 66 2.92 9.17 3.99
N LEU A 67 2.57 8.07 3.31
CA LEU A 67 1.21 7.71 2.90
C LEU A 67 0.51 8.73 2.00
N LYS A 68 1.26 9.65 1.39
CA LYS A 68 0.73 10.58 0.39
C LYS A 68 0.48 9.86 -0.94
N GLU A 69 -0.65 10.20 -1.54
CA GLU A 69 -0.98 9.84 -2.92
C GLU A 69 -0.18 10.73 -3.88
N THR A 70 0.47 10.13 -4.87
CA THR A 70 1.21 10.84 -5.93
C THR A 70 1.36 9.93 -7.14
N GLU A 71 1.58 10.51 -8.31
CA GLU A 71 1.94 9.76 -9.53
C GLU A 71 3.46 9.57 -9.64
N ASP A 72 4.23 10.34 -8.88
CA ASP A 72 5.69 10.26 -8.82
C ASP A 72 6.11 9.42 -7.60
N ILE A 73 6.09 8.09 -7.78
CA ILE A 73 6.65 7.10 -6.88
C ILE A 73 7.87 6.47 -7.54
N GLU A 74 8.94 6.30 -6.76
CA GLU A 74 10.17 5.59 -7.15
C GLU A 74 10.61 4.77 -5.93
N ASP A 75 10.85 3.47 -6.10
CA ASP A 75 11.14 2.51 -5.02
C ASP A 75 10.15 2.63 -3.84
N GLY A 76 8.86 2.82 -4.14
CA GLY A 76 7.80 2.97 -3.14
C GLY A 76 7.77 4.31 -2.39
N LEU A 77 8.65 5.26 -2.73
CA LEU A 77 8.77 6.58 -2.09
C LEU A 77 8.36 7.72 -3.03
N CYS A 78 7.69 8.74 -2.46
CA CYS A 78 7.46 9.99 -3.19
C CYS A 78 8.73 10.85 -3.26
N GLN A 79 8.72 11.82 -4.17
CA GLN A 79 9.82 12.78 -4.38
C GLN A 79 10.31 13.49 -3.09
N THR A 80 9.44 13.68 -2.10
CA THR A 80 9.82 14.32 -0.83
C THR A 80 10.53 13.35 0.12
N CYS A 81 10.18 12.07 0.08
CA CYS A 81 10.67 11.06 1.01
C CYS A 81 11.93 10.34 0.53
N ARG A 82 12.23 10.36 -0.78
CA ARG A 82 13.46 9.80 -1.36
C ARG A 82 14.66 10.76 -1.33
N LYS A 83 14.50 11.95 -0.73
CA LYS A 83 15.56 12.95 -0.55
C LYS A 83 16.33 12.73 0.74
#